data_AF-A0A0M4D6F7-F1
#
_entry.id   AF-A0A0M4D6F7-F1
#
_cell.length_a   1.000
_cell.length_b   1.000
_cell.length_c   1.000
_cell.angle_alpha   90.00
_cell.angle_beta   90.00
_cell.angle_gamma   90.00
#
_symmetry.space_group_name_H-M   'P 1'
#
loop_
_entity.id
_entity.type
_entity.pdbx_description
1 polymer ?
#
loop_
_entity_poly.entity_id
_entity_poly.type
_entity_poly.pdbx_seq_one_letter_code
_entity_poly.pdbx_strand_id
1 'polypeptide(L)'
;MMMRRDTLLRRLRKQQRGAAAVEFALAAPVFLLLLMGIFDYSWQMYARQVLQGAVSHAGRDATLETNAASQTDLDAAVRKKVTDVFHDATLTFDRKAYESYDDIGDPEAFTDKNGNGSYDSGECFEDVNGNGNWDADRGAAGNGGAEDVVLYTASMKVTRILPVWRMLGQSQETTLTATTVLRNQPYNTATSTTQVICK
;
A
#
# COMPACT_ATOMS: atom_id res chain seq x y z
N MET A 1 -60.60 40.78 17.56
CA MET A 1 -59.25 40.21 17.79
C MET A 1 -58.70 39.35 16.63
N MET A 2 -59.44 39.16 15.51
CA MET A 2 -59.03 38.29 14.39
C MET A 2 -58.01 38.93 13.41
N MET A 3 -58.07 40.25 13.20
CA MET A 3 -57.31 40.96 12.15
C MET A 3 -55.77 40.96 12.33
N ARG A 4 -55.26 40.77 13.56
CA ARG A 4 -53.80 40.74 13.81
C ARG A 4 -53.12 39.44 13.37
N ARG A 5 -53.88 38.32 13.30
CA ARG A 5 -53.34 37.01 12.90
C ARG A 5 -53.07 36.94 11.40
N ASP A 6 -53.95 37.51 10.58
CA ASP A 6 -53.79 37.51 9.12
C ASP A 6 -52.59 38.34 8.64
N THR A 7 -52.30 39.45 9.33
CA THR A 7 -51.11 40.26 9.05
C THR A 7 -49.80 39.57 9.39
N LEU A 8 -49.77 38.74 10.45
CA LEU A 8 -48.60 37.95 10.81
C LEU A 8 -48.33 36.83 9.80
N LEU A 9 -49.38 36.13 9.37
CA LEU A 9 -49.30 35.07 8.35
C LEU A 9 -48.84 35.61 6.98
N ARG A 10 -49.34 36.79 6.57
CA ARG A 10 -48.86 37.48 5.35
C ARG A 10 -47.40 37.94 5.46
N ARG A 11 -46.94 38.36 6.64
CA ARG A 11 -45.54 38.74 6.88
C ARG A 11 -44.59 37.55 6.81
N LEU A 12 -44.98 36.41 7.40
CA LEU A 12 -44.21 35.16 7.30
C LEU A 12 -44.12 34.67 5.86
N ARG A 13 -45.19 34.76 5.07
CA ARG A 13 -45.20 34.37 3.65
C ARG A 13 -44.34 35.26 2.73
N LYS A 14 -44.02 36.50 3.16
CA LYS A 14 -43.13 37.43 2.44
C LYS A 14 -41.66 37.32 2.86
N GLN A 15 -41.33 36.51 3.88
CA GLN A 15 -39.97 36.34 4.37
C GLN A 15 -39.19 35.34 3.50
N GLN A 16 -38.50 35.84 2.46
CA GLN A 16 -37.59 35.04 1.63
C GLN A 16 -36.24 34.72 2.32
N ARG A 17 -35.91 35.40 3.41
CA ARG A 17 -34.68 35.16 4.19
C ARG A 17 -34.59 33.75 4.79
N GLY A 18 -35.73 33.09 5.03
CA GLY A 18 -35.76 31.70 5.51
C GLY A 18 -35.49 30.66 4.44
N ALA A 19 -35.75 30.96 3.16
CA ALA A 19 -35.55 30.00 2.06
C ALA A 19 -34.07 29.65 1.87
N ALA A 20 -33.18 30.64 1.91
CA ALA A 20 -31.74 30.42 1.83
C ALA A 20 -31.19 29.53 2.97
N ALA A 21 -31.77 29.63 4.17
CA ALA A 21 -31.39 28.78 5.29
C ALA A 21 -31.80 27.31 5.07
N VAL A 22 -32.95 27.07 4.42
CA VAL A 22 -33.43 25.71 4.09
C VAL A 22 -32.62 25.11 2.94
N GLU A 23 -32.31 25.89 1.91
CA GLU A 23 -31.45 25.46 0.80
C GLU A 23 -30.05 25.09 1.31
N PHE A 24 -29.47 25.90 2.19
CA PHE A 24 -28.20 25.59 2.85
C PHE A 24 -28.30 24.33 3.71
N ALA A 25 -29.37 24.14 4.48
CA ALA A 25 -29.56 22.94 5.29
C ALA A 25 -29.62 21.65 4.47
N LEU A 26 -30.09 21.71 3.22
CA LEU A 26 -30.13 20.57 2.31
C LEU A 26 -28.78 20.35 1.59
N ALA A 27 -28.08 21.42 1.20
CA ALA A 27 -26.81 21.32 0.47
C ALA A 27 -25.60 21.08 1.38
N ALA A 28 -25.58 21.67 2.58
CA ALA A 28 -24.45 21.63 3.50
C ALA A 28 -24.02 20.21 3.90
N PRO A 29 -24.92 19.24 4.19
CA PRO A 29 -24.49 17.88 4.53
C PRO A 29 -23.70 17.21 3.41
N VAL A 30 -24.13 17.35 2.16
CA VAL A 30 -23.44 16.77 1.00
C VAL A 30 -22.09 17.46 0.78
N PHE A 31 -22.07 18.79 0.89
CA PHE A 31 -20.84 19.57 0.76
C PHE A 31 -19.80 19.23 1.84
N LEU A 32 -20.22 19.12 3.11
CA LEU A 32 -19.36 18.75 4.22
C LEU A 32 -18.82 17.33 4.07
N LEU A 33 -19.65 16.38 3.60
CA LEU A 33 -19.21 15.01 3.32
C LEU A 33 -18.12 14.98 2.24
N LEU A 34 -18.31 15.75 1.17
CA LEU A 34 -17.33 15.84 0.09
C LEU A 34 -16.02 16.45 0.60
N LEU A 35 -16.08 17.53 1.38
CA LEU A 35 -14.89 18.12 2.00
C LEU A 35 -14.17 17.12 2.91
N MET A 36 -14.90 16.44 3.81
CA MET A 36 -14.29 15.46 4.70
C MET A 36 -13.64 14.31 3.91
N GLY A 37 -14.28 13.84 2.83
CA GLY A 37 -13.70 12.82 1.96
C GLY A 37 -12.40 13.28 1.29
N ILE A 38 -12.37 14.50 0.76
CA ILE A 38 -11.17 15.07 0.13
C ILE A 38 -10.04 15.23 1.15
N PHE A 39 -10.32 15.74 2.35
CA PHE A 39 -9.30 15.90 3.39
C PHE A 39 -8.74 14.56 3.86
N ASP A 40 -9.59 13.55 4.09
CA ASP A 40 -9.15 12.22 4.49
C ASP A 40 -8.30 11.56 3.38
N TYR A 41 -8.70 11.70 2.12
CA TYR A 41 -7.91 11.23 0.98
C TYR A 41 -6.56 11.95 0.85
N SER A 42 -6.56 13.28 1.02
CA SER A 42 -5.34 14.08 0.94
C SER A 42 -4.34 13.69 2.03
N TRP A 43 -4.84 13.42 3.24
CA TRP A 43 -4.01 12.93 4.35
C TRP A 43 -3.38 11.58 4.05
N GLN A 44 -4.16 10.62 3.54
CA GLN A 44 -3.65 9.31 3.12
C GLN A 44 -2.61 9.43 1.99
N MET A 45 -2.86 10.29 1.02
CA MET A 45 -1.94 10.53 -0.09
C MET A 45 -0.62 11.15 0.40
N TYR A 46 -0.69 12.11 1.31
CA TYR A 46 0.51 12.68 1.95
C TYR A 46 1.33 11.61 2.68
N ALA A 47 0.67 10.75 3.47
CA ALA A 47 1.33 9.64 4.15
C ALA A 47 2.01 8.67 3.16
N ARG A 48 1.36 8.38 2.03
CA ARG A 48 1.94 7.55 0.96
C ARG A 48 3.17 8.19 0.34
N GLN A 49 3.16 9.50 0.10
CA GLN A 49 4.32 10.23 -0.44
C GLN A 49 5.51 10.20 0.51
N VAL A 50 5.28 10.36 1.82
CA VAL A 50 6.34 10.24 2.84
C VAL A 50 6.94 8.84 2.84
N LEU A 51 6.11 7.80 2.83
CA LEU A 51 6.57 6.41 2.78
C LEU A 51 7.37 6.12 1.50
N GLN A 52 6.86 6.53 0.34
CA GLN A 52 7.52 6.32 -0.95
C GLN A 52 8.85 7.08 -1.05
N GLY A 53 8.90 8.31 -0.54
CA GLY A 53 10.14 9.09 -0.47
C GLY A 53 11.18 8.43 0.44
N ALA A 54 10.76 7.93 1.60
CA ALA A 54 11.66 7.23 2.53
C ALA A 54 12.23 5.94 1.92
N VAL A 55 11.38 5.13 1.29
CA VAL A 55 11.79 3.88 0.61
C VAL A 55 12.72 4.16 -0.56
N SER A 56 12.42 5.16 -1.40
CA SER A 56 13.27 5.54 -2.54
C SER A 56 14.64 6.05 -2.08
N HIS A 57 14.68 6.83 -1.00
CA HIS A 57 15.93 7.30 -0.42
C HIS A 57 16.77 6.14 0.13
N ALA A 58 16.14 5.24 0.90
CA ALA A 58 16.81 4.05 1.41
C ALA A 58 17.33 3.14 0.29
N GLY A 59 16.58 2.99 -0.81
CA GLY A 59 17.03 2.19 -1.95
C GLY A 59 18.25 2.77 -2.65
N ARG A 60 18.37 4.10 -2.72
CA ARG A 60 19.60 4.76 -3.21
C ARG A 60 20.76 4.54 -2.26
N ASP A 61 20.53 4.68 -0.96
CA ASP A 61 21.58 4.52 0.04
C ASP A 61 22.05 3.06 0.15
N ALA A 62 21.18 2.08 -0.15
CA ALA A 62 21.51 0.66 -0.20
C ALA A 62 22.54 0.31 -1.28
N THR A 63 22.68 1.13 -2.32
CA THR A 63 23.71 0.95 -3.37
C THR A 63 25.10 1.41 -2.93
N LEU A 64 25.20 2.13 -1.81
CA LEU A 64 26.48 2.61 -1.26
C LEU A 64 27.06 1.56 -0.30
N GLU A 65 28.36 1.25 -0.46
CA GLU A 65 29.02 0.12 0.22
C GLU A 65 28.84 0.07 1.75
N THR A 66 28.68 1.21 2.41
CA THR A 66 28.53 1.28 3.87
C THR A 66 27.17 0.79 4.39
N ASN A 67 26.12 0.76 3.55
CA ASN A 67 24.77 0.29 3.92
C ASN A 67 24.35 -0.99 3.18
N ALA A 68 25.11 -1.41 2.18
CA ALA A 68 24.83 -2.63 1.41
C ALA A 68 24.85 -3.91 2.27
N ALA A 69 25.55 -3.89 3.41
CA ALA A 69 25.77 -5.07 4.25
C ALA A 69 24.74 -5.28 5.37
N SER A 70 23.91 -4.29 5.71
CA SER A 70 23.02 -4.36 6.89
C SER A 70 21.61 -3.91 6.55
N GLN A 71 20.74 -4.89 6.28
CA GLN A 71 19.33 -4.67 5.98
C GLN A 71 18.56 -4.04 7.13
N THR A 72 18.96 -4.35 8.36
CA THR A 72 18.40 -3.75 9.56
C THR A 72 18.60 -2.24 9.58
N ASP A 73 19.73 -1.76 9.05
CA ASP A 73 20.01 -0.32 8.98
C ASP A 73 19.17 0.37 7.91
N LEU A 74 18.88 -0.30 6.79
CA LEU A 74 17.93 0.19 5.79
C LEU A 74 16.51 0.30 6.38
N ASP A 75 16.05 -0.74 7.09
CA ASP A 75 14.74 -0.72 7.76
C ASP A 75 14.67 0.35 8.84
N ALA A 76 15.74 0.53 9.60
CA ALA A 76 15.85 1.59 10.61
C ALA A 76 15.84 2.99 9.96
N ALA A 77 16.51 3.17 8.82
CA ALA A 77 16.53 4.43 8.09
C ALA A 77 15.14 4.79 7.55
N VAL A 78 14.43 3.85 6.92
CA VAL A 78 13.05 4.06 6.45
C VAL A 78 12.14 4.36 7.63
N ARG A 79 12.21 3.54 8.69
CA ARG A 79 11.41 3.72 9.90
C ARG A 79 11.61 5.10 10.48
N LYS A 80 12.86 5.53 10.66
CA LYS A 80 13.20 6.86 11.20
C LYS A 80 12.57 7.98 10.38
N LYS A 81 12.75 7.97 9.05
CA LYS A 81 12.20 9.01 8.14
C LYS A 81 10.68 9.08 8.19
N VAL A 82 10.01 7.93 8.30
CA VAL A 82 8.55 7.89 8.41
C VAL A 82 8.09 8.34 9.79
N THR A 83 8.75 7.92 10.86
CA THR A 83 8.40 8.31 12.24
C THR A 83 8.65 9.78 12.54
N ASP A 84 9.57 10.44 11.83
CA ASP A 84 9.78 11.90 11.92
C ASP A 84 8.51 12.69 11.55
N VAL A 85 7.63 12.12 10.71
CA VAL A 85 6.36 12.73 10.30
C VAL A 85 5.16 12.05 10.98
N PHE A 86 5.19 10.72 11.08
CA PHE A 86 4.13 9.88 11.63
C PHE A 86 4.65 9.07 12.83
N HIS A 87 4.73 9.71 14.00
CA HIS A 87 5.34 9.14 15.21
C HIS A 87 4.78 7.77 15.61
N ASP A 88 3.47 7.55 15.47
CA ASP A 88 2.79 6.30 15.84
C ASP A 88 2.64 5.30 14.67
N ALA A 89 3.34 5.54 13.55
CA ALA A 89 3.24 4.67 12.39
C ALA A 89 3.74 3.25 12.69
N THR A 90 2.91 2.25 12.40
CA THR A 90 3.32 0.85 12.43
C THR A 90 3.82 0.45 11.04
N LEU A 91 5.13 0.28 10.91
CA LEU A 91 5.77 -0.17 9.67
C LEU A 91 6.13 -1.66 9.72
N THR A 92 5.81 -2.35 8.63
CA THR A 92 6.27 -3.70 8.31
C THR A 92 7.08 -3.67 7.02
N PHE A 93 8.10 -4.53 6.96
CA PHE A 93 8.99 -4.64 5.81
C PHE A 93 8.95 -6.08 5.30
N ASP A 94 8.85 -6.22 4.00
CA ASP A 94 8.85 -7.51 3.30
C ASP A 94 9.85 -7.45 2.15
N ARG A 95 10.47 -8.59 1.87
CA ARG A 95 11.52 -8.72 0.85
C ARG A 95 11.36 -10.03 0.10
N LYS A 96 11.44 -9.93 -1.22
CA LYS A 96 11.51 -11.08 -2.13
C LYS A 96 12.70 -10.93 -3.05
N ALA A 97 13.48 -12.00 -3.18
CA ALA A 97 14.66 -12.05 -4.03
C ALA A 97 14.38 -12.84 -5.31
N TYR A 98 14.93 -12.33 -6.41
CA TYR A 98 14.78 -12.84 -7.76
C TYR A 98 16.15 -12.91 -8.44
N GLU A 99 16.31 -13.80 -9.42
CA GLU A 99 17.55 -13.90 -10.19
C GLU A 99 17.70 -12.72 -11.17
N SER A 100 16.60 -12.33 -11.84
CA SER A 100 16.53 -11.19 -12.75
C SER A 100 15.39 -10.23 -12.41
N TYR A 101 15.46 -9.01 -12.97
CA TYR A 101 14.38 -8.03 -12.89
C TYR A 101 13.11 -8.49 -13.62
N ASP A 102 13.28 -9.29 -14.67
CA ASP A 102 12.17 -9.77 -15.49
C ASP A 102 11.34 -10.85 -14.77
N ASP A 103 11.91 -11.52 -13.77
CA ASP A 103 11.27 -12.60 -13.01
C ASP A 103 10.29 -12.11 -11.93
N ILE A 104 10.21 -10.79 -11.69
CA ILE A 104 9.45 -10.23 -10.57
C ILE A 104 7.95 -10.48 -10.76
N GLY A 105 7.40 -11.31 -9.89
CA GLY A 105 5.98 -11.68 -9.91
C GLY A 105 5.63 -12.80 -10.88
N ASP A 106 6.62 -13.37 -11.58
CA ASP A 106 6.39 -14.53 -12.42
C ASP A 106 6.21 -15.80 -11.56
N PRO A 107 5.32 -16.72 -11.98
CA PRO A 107 5.17 -18.01 -11.33
C PRO A 107 6.38 -18.91 -11.63
N GLU A 108 6.52 -19.96 -10.83
CA GLU A 108 7.44 -21.04 -11.15
C GLU A 108 6.98 -21.82 -12.40
N ALA A 109 7.93 -22.26 -13.21
CA ALA A 109 7.61 -23.07 -14.38
C ALA A 109 7.10 -24.45 -13.95
N PHE A 110 6.08 -24.96 -14.62
CA PHE A 110 5.54 -26.29 -14.36
C PHE A 110 5.26 -27.06 -15.66
N THR A 111 5.22 -28.38 -15.54
CA THR A 111 4.86 -29.28 -16.62
C THR A 111 3.36 -29.54 -16.58
N ASP A 112 2.63 -28.79 -17.40
CA ASP A 112 1.19 -28.97 -17.62
C ASP A 112 0.92 -30.29 -18.36
N LYS A 113 0.65 -31.36 -17.59
CA LYS A 113 0.40 -32.71 -18.12
C LYS A 113 -1.00 -32.82 -18.71
N ASN A 114 -1.96 -32.04 -18.22
CA ASN A 114 -3.36 -32.17 -18.57
C ASN A 114 -3.85 -31.10 -19.56
N GLY A 115 -3.02 -30.09 -19.84
CA GLY A 115 -3.23 -29.04 -20.84
C GLY A 115 -4.17 -27.92 -20.39
N ASN A 116 -4.36 -27.69 -19.08
CA ASN A 116 -5.30 -26.69 -18.56
C ASN A 116 -4.68 -25.30 -18.30
N GLY A 117 -3.35 -25.16 -18.43
CA GLY A 117 -2.63 -23.92 -18.21
C GLY A 117 -2.53 -23.47 -16.75
N SER A 118 -2.73 -24.36 -15.78
CA SER A 118 -2.60 -24.10 -14.33
C SER A 118 -1.87 -25.24 -13.63
N TYR A 119 -1.08 -24.93 -12.61
CA TYR A 119 -0.40 -25.99 -11.86
C TYR A 119 -1.41 -26.86 -11.11
N ASP A 120 -1.32 -28.18 -11.34
CA ASP A 120 -2.08 -29.19 -10.61
C ASP A 120 -1.19 -30.04 -9.69
N SER A 121 -1.79 -30.53 -8.61
CA SER A 121 -1.13 -31.50 -7.73
C SER A 121 -0.76 -32.77 -8.51
N GLY A 122 0.53 -33.09 -8.57
CA GLY A 122 1.08 -34.23 -9.32
C GLY A 122 1.86 -33.82 -10.58
N GLU A 123 1.90 -32.53 -10.87
CA GLU A 123 2.73 -31.95 -11.92
C GLU A 123 4.13 -31.63 -11.39
N CYS A 124 5.11 -31.71 -12.29
CA CYS A 124 6.47 -31.32 -11.96
C CYS A 124 6.60 -29.81 -12.08
N PHE A 125 7.35 -29.18 -11.19
CA PHE A 125 7.66 -27.76 -11.24
C PHE A 125 9.15 -27.48 -10.97
N GLU A 126 9.63 -26.34 -11.46
CA GLU A 126 10.95 -25.80 -11.16
C GLU A 126 10.87 -25.01 -9.84
N ASP A 127 11.40 -25.60 -8.78
CA ASP A 127 11.56 -24.96 -7.47
C ASP A 127 12.78 -24.01 -7.54
N VAL A 128 12.49 -22.75 -7.80
CA VAL A 128 13.50 -21.69 -7.96
C VAL A 128 13.87 -21.12 -6.60
N ASN A 129 12.90 -21.03 -5.68
CA ASN A 129 13.11 -20.44 -4.35
C ASN A 129 13.50 -21.45 -3.26
N GLY A 130 13.48 -22.74 -3.56
CA GLY A 130 13.92 -23.82 -2.68
C GLY A 130 12.92 -24.17 -1.57
N ASN A 131 11.66 -23.77 -1.66
CA ASN A 131 10.66 -24.00 -0.62
C ASN A 131 9.91 -25.34 -0.76
N GLY A 132 10.13 -26.04 -1.88
CA GLY A 132 9.56 -27.36 -2.15
C GLY A 132 8.10 -27.37 -2.58
N ASN A 133 7.48 -26.22 -2.90
CA ASN A 133 6.12 -26.08 -3.40
C ASN A 133 6.08 -25.14 -4.59
N TRP A 134 5.14 -25.36 -5.51
CA TRP A 134 4.93 -24.44 -6.61
C TRP A 134 4.38 -23.11 -6.11
N ASP A 135 5.00 -22.00 -6.51
CA ASP A 135 4.53 -20.65 -6.22
C ASP A 135 4.04 -19.90 -7.45
N ALA A 136 2.97 -19.13 -7.25
CA ALA A 136 2.51 -18.13 -8.23
C ALA A 136 3.41 -16.90 -8.31
N ASP A 137 4.38 -16.78 -7.41
CA ASP A 137 5.45 -15.79 -7.41
C ASP A 137 6.73 -16.48 -6.95
N ARG A 138 7.65 -16.68 -7.88
CA ARG A 138 8.91 -17.42 -7.70
C ARG A 138 9.93 -16.73 -6.79
N GLY A 139 9.62 -15.54 -6.27
CA GLY A 139 10.53 -14.80 -5.41
C GLY A 139 10.83 -15.52 -4.09
N ALA A 140 12.10 -15.68 -3.77
CA ALA A 140 12.54 -16.26 -2.50
C ALA A 140 12.39 -15.26 -1.36
N ALA A 141 11.83 -15.69 -0.23
CA ALA A 141 11.63 -14.82 0.92
C ALA A 141 12.98 -14.34 1.50
N GLY A 142 13.05 -13.05 1.83
CA GLY A 142 14.26 -12.41 2.35
C GLY A 142 15.09 -11.75 1.25
N ASN A 143 16.41 -11.75 1.43
CA ASN A 143 17.31 -10.98 0.56
C ASN A 143 17.94 -11.75 -0.58
N GLY A 144 17.84 -13.07 -0.59
CA GLY A 144 18.60 -13.87 -1.55
C GLY A 144 20.11 -13.73 -1.36
N GLY A 145 20.84 -14.17 -2.37
CA GLY A 145 22.29 -14.20 -2.43
C GLY A 145 22.91 -12.95 -3.05
N ALA A 146 24.19 -13.07 -3.41
CA ALA A 146 24.89 -12.06 -4.19
C ALA A 146 24.27 -11.97 -5.61
N GLU A 147 24.27 -10.77 -6.21
CA GLU A 147 23.65 -10.45 -7.51
C GLU A 147 22.13 -10.47 -7.60
N ASP A 148 21.44 -11.10 -6.65
CA ASP A 148 19.98 -11.18 -6.66
C ASP A 148 19.32 -9.80 -6.63
N VAL A 149 18.21 -9.72 -7.35
CA VAL A 149 17.32 -8.59 -7.41
C VAL A 149 16.31 -8.70 -6.27
N VAL A 150 16.34 -7.75 -5.33
CA VAL A 150 15.47 -7.76 -4.16
C VAL A 150 14.35 -6.74 -4.33
N LEU A 151 13.10 -7.21 -4.39
CA LEU A 151 11.92 -6.39 -4.26
C LEU A 151 11.71 -6.05 -2.77
N TYR A 152 12.02 -4.83 -2.40
CA TYR A 152 11.82 -4.31 -1.05
C TYR A 152 10.46 -3.62 -0.95
N THR A 153 9.62 -4.10 -0.04
CA THR A 153 8.27 -3.61 0.21
C THR A 153 8.14 -3.08 1.63
N ALA A 154 7.84 -1.80 1.78
CA ALA A 154 7.47 -1.21 3.07
C ALA A 154 5.97 -0.97 3.11
N SER A 155 5.33 -1.41 4.20
CA SER A 155 3.92 -1.16 4.46
C SER A 155 3.73 -0.41 5.77
N MET A 156 2.83 0.56 5.77
CA MET A 156 2.48 1.39 6.92
C MET A 156 0.98 1.38 7.13
N LYS A 157 0.54 1.09 8.36
CA LYS A 157 -0.87 1.28 8.75
C LYS A 157 -1.11 2.72 9.16
N VAL A 158 -2.15 3.34 8.60
CA VAL A 158 -2.59 4.69 8.96
C VAL A 158 -4.07 4.70 9.33
N THR A 159 -4.37 5.48 10.36
CA THR A 159 -5.74 5.68 10.85
C THR A 159 -6.36 6.88 10.14
N ARG A 160 -7.55 6.69 9.60
CA ARG A 160 -8.36 7.75 8.99
C ARG A 160 -8.83 8.72 10.07
N ILE A 161 -8.61 10.01 9.83
CA ILE A 161 -8.85 11.06 10.82
C ILE A 161 -10.34 11.42 10.85
N LEU A 162 -10.96 11.49 9.67
CA LEU A 162 -12.34 11.94 9.55
C LEU A 162 -13.31 10.75 9.51
N PRO A 163 -14.48 10.84 10.15
CA PRO A 163 -15.39 9.71 10.36
C PRO A 163 -16.16 9.27 9.09
N VAL A 164 -15.69 9.68 7.90
CA VAL A 164 -16.29 9.30 6.60
C VAL A 164 -16.27 7.78 6.42
N TRP A 165 -15.21 7.11 6.91
CA TRP A 165 -15.11 5.65 6.90
C TRP A 165 -16.31 4.97 7.56
N ARG A 166 -16.80 5.52 8.68
CA ARG A 166 -17.94 4.96 9.42
C ARG A 166 -19.23 5.08 8.62
N MET A 167 -19.40 6.19 7.90
CA MET A 167 -20.58 6.44 7.07
C MET A 167 -20.61 5.58 5.81
N LEU A 168 -19.43 5.25 5.26
CA LEU A 168 -19.28 4.42 4.07
C LEU A 168 -19.10 2.92 4.39
N GLY A 169 -19.17 2.52 5.68
CA GLY A 169 -18.96 1.12 6.09
C GLY A 169 -17.55 0.60 5.84
N GLN A 170 -16.55 1.49 5.74
CA GLN A 170 -15.16 1.14 5.50
C GLN A 170 -14.38 1.01 6.83
N SER A 171 -13.24 0.33 6.78
CA SER A 171 -12.31 0.29 7.91
C SER A 171 -11.80 1.69 8.28
N GLN A 172 -11.56 1.90 9.58
CA GLN A 172 -10.89 3.10 10.09
C GLN A 172 -9.40 3.10 9.74
N GLU A 173 -8.79 1.92 9.65
CA GLU A 173 -7.38 1.76 9.26
C GLU A 173 -7.27 1.42 7.77
N THR A 174 -6.25 1.99 7.12
CA THR A 174 -5.84 1.59 5.79
C THR A 174 -4.34 1.32 5.77
N THR A 175 -3.91 0.37 4.95
CA THR A 175 -2.49 0.03 4.78
C THR A 175 -1.99 0.69 3.51
N LEU A 176 -0.93 1.48 3.64
CA LEU A 176 -0.22 2.10 2.53
C LEU A 176 1.05 1.31 2.27
N THR A 177 1.34 1.06 1.00
CA THR A 177 2.51 0.27 0.59
C THR A 177 3.35 1.07 -0.40
N ALA A 178 4.66 0.96 -0.25
CA ALA A 178 5.64 1.46 -1.21
C ALA A 178 6.69 0.39 -1.47
N THR A 179 7.11 0.27 -2.72
CA THR A 179 8.07 -0.73 -3.17
C THR A 179 9.23 -0.08 -3.89
N THR A 180 10.40 -0.71 -3.81
CA THR A 180 11.58 -0.38 -4.61
C THR A 180 12.35 -1.66 -4.90
N VAL A 181 13.09 -1.67 -5.99
CA VAL A 181 13.94 -2.80 -6.36
C VAL A 181 15.39 -2.47 -6.07
N LEU A 182 16.10 -3.42 -5.47
CA LEU A 182 17.50 -3.33 -5.09
C LEU A 182 18.28 -4.48 -5.75
N ARG A 183 19.61 -4.37 -5.80
CA ARG A 183 20.45 -5.48 -6.25
C ARG A 183 21.58 -5.73 -5.27
N ASN A 184 21.72 -6.96 -4.81
CA ASN A 184 22.69 -7.32 -3.78
C ASN A 184 24.14 -7.28 -4.29
N GLN A 185 25.03 -6.84 -3.41
CA GLN A 185 26.49 -6.87 -3.60
C GLN A 185 27.10 -8.04 -2.83
N PRO A 186 28.25 -8.61 -3.23
CA PRO A 186 29.05 -8.33 -4.44
C PRO A 186 28.55 -9.05 -5.70
N TYR A 187 28.84 -8.49 -6.88
CA TYR A 187 28.31 -8.99 -8.17
C TYR A 187 29.05 -10.22 -8.76
N ASN A 188 29.59 -11.13 -7.96
CA ASN A 188 30.48 -12.17 -8.50
C ASN A 188 30.23 -13.58 -7.97
N THR A 189 29.13 -13.81 -7.27
CA THR A 189 28.82 -15.14 -6.71
C THR A 189 27.31 -15.39 -6.64
N ALA A 190 26.67 -15.63 -7.78
CA ALA A 190 25.32 -16.19 -7.78
C ALA A 190 25.37 -17.64 -7.27
N THR A 191 24.57 -17.95 -6.25
CA THR A 191 24.37 -19.32 -5.74
C THR A 191 22.88 -19.65 -5.80
N SER A 192 22.29 -19.55 -6.99
CA SER A 192 20.93 -20.06 -7.22
C SER A 192 21.04 -21.51 -7.66
N THR A 193 20.45 -22.42 -6.89
CA THR A 193 20.34 -23.84 -7.24
C THR A 193 18.88 -24.16 -7.50
N THR A 194 18.44 -23.98 -8.75
CA THR A 194 17.11 -24.40 -9.19
C THR A 194 17.02 -25.93 -9.23
N GLN A 195 15.93 -26.49 -8.70
CA GLN A 195 15.67 -27.92 -8.71
C GLN A 195 14.30 -28.22 -9.31
N VAL A 196 14.18 -29.26 -10.14
CA VAL A 196 12.87 -29.76 -10.58
C VAL A 196 12.31 -30.73 -9.54
N ILE A 197 11.10 -30.48 -9.06
CA ILE A 197 10.37 -31.32 -8.11
C ILE A 197 9.16 -31.94 -8.82
N CYS A 198 9.06 -33.26 -8.75
CA CYS A 198 7.90 -34.03 -9.22
C CYS A 198 7.29 -34.76 -8.03
N LYS A 199 6.07 -34.40 -7.64
CA LYS A 199 5.31 -35.08 -6.57
C LYS A 199 4.24 -36.01 -7.14
#